data_AF-A0A4R5EVC6-F1
#
_entry.id   AF-A0A4R5EVC6-F1
#
_cell.length_a   1.000
_cell.length_b   1.000
_cell.length_c   1.000
_cell.angle_alpha   90.00
_cell.angle_beta   90.00
_cell.angle_gamma   90.00
#
_symmetry.space_group_name_H-M   'P 1'
#
loop_
_entity.id
_entity.type
_entity.pdbx_description
1 polymer ?
#
loop_
_entity_poly.entity_id
_entity_poly.type
_entity_poly.pdbx_seq_one_letter_code
_entity_poly.pdbx_strand_id
1 'polypeptide(L)'
;MHWDTNNHPAMTDAELHALIQSADPNVHQVIADAALVLDLRGRQLSVLRNTYPGWDIDYQSDAFGRVWWTAELRRTLTLEMATAGVMRSVRQEDAIALASTLAWQSALLHNIALAEGRHTPRPPATPHDHRP
;
A
#
# COMPACT_ATOMS: atom_id res chain seq x y z
N MET A 1 45.07 -29.08 -8.46
CA MET A 1 43.62 -29.02 -8.16
C MET A 1 43.18 -27.58 -8.33
N HIS A 2 42.68 -27.24 -9.53
CA HIS A 2 42.10 -25.94 -9.87
C HIS A 2 40.58 -26.18 -9.87
N TRP A 3 39.84 -25.39 -9.09
CA TRP A 3 38.39 -25.43 -9.09
C TRP A 3 37.90 -24.57 -10.25
N ASP A 4 37.40 -25.17 -11.33
CA ASP A 4 36.69 -24.44 -12.37
C ASP A 4 35.33 -24.01 -11.81
N THR A 5 35.25 -22.73 -11.48
CA THR A 5 34.01 -22.02 -11.16
C THR A 5 33.07 -22.09 -12.35
N ASN A 6 31.94 -22.79 -12.18
CA ASN A 6 30.77 -22.75 -13.03
C ASN A 6 30.25 -21.30 -13.17
N ASN A 7 30.79 -20.56 -14.14
CA ASN A 7 30.17 -19.37 -14.68
C ASN A 7 28.98 -19.84 -15.54
N HIS A 8 27.78 -19.91 -14.95
CA HIS A 8 26.57 -19.82 -15.76
C HIS A 8 26.52 -18.40 -16.31
N PRO A 9 26.57 -18.16 -17.64
CA PRO A 9 26.31 -16.83 -18.16
C PRO A 9 24.88 -16.46 -17.77
N ALA A 10 24.73 -15.35 -17.04
CA ALA A 10 23.44 -14.71 -16.87
C ALA A 10 22.92 -14.38 -18.28
N MET A 11 21.83 -15.03 -18.68
CA MET A 11 21.21 -14.88 -19.99
C MET A 11 21.04 -13.39 -20.29
N THR A 12 21.64 -12.93 -21.37
CA THR A 12 21.66 -11.51 -21.71
C THR A 12 20.27 -11.04 -22.13
N ASP A 13 19.98 -9.75 -21.97
CA ASP A 13 18.70 -9.16 -22.37
C ASP A 13 18.38 -9.43 -23.86
N ALA A 14 19.41 -9.47 -24.71
CA ALA A 14 19.29 -9.83 -26.12
C ALA A 14 18.92 -11.31 -26.34
N GLU A 15 19.48 -12.23 -25.55
CA GLU A 15 19.13 -13.65 -25.61
C GLU A 15 17.72 -13.90 -25.07
N LEU A 16 17.31 -13.20 -24.01
CA LEU A 16 15.93 -13.19 -23.51
C LEU A 16 14.97 -12.70 -24.60
N HIS A 17 15.32 -11.61 -25.29
CA HIS A 17 14.51 -11.03 -26.35
C HIS A 17 14.39 -11.96 -27.57
N ALA A 18 15.47 -12.65 -27.96
CA ALA A 18 15.47 -13.63 -29.04
C ALA A 18 14.66 -14.89 -28.68
N LEU A 19 14.73 -15.35 -27.42
CA LEU A 19 13.95 -16.49 -26.93
C LEU A 19 12.45 -16.16 -26.98
N ILE A 20 12.08 -14.95 -26.55
CA ILE A 20 10.70 -14.44 -26.62
C ILE A 20 10.21 -14.37 -28.06
N GLN A 21 11.04 -13.93 -29.02
CA GLN A 21 10.67 -13.87 -30.45
C GLN A 21 10.55 -15.24 -31.13
N SER A 22 11.24 -16.26 -30.61
CA SER A 22 11.19 -17.64 -31.12
C SER A 22 10.05 -18.48 -30.52
N ALA A 23 9.36 -17.95 -29.52
CA ALA A 23 8.34 -18.68 -28.78
C ALA A 23 7.01 -18.77 -29.56
N ASP A 24 6.27 -19.85 -29.32
CA ASP A 24 4.95 -20.10 -29.88
C ASP A 24 4.03 -18.87 -29.72
N PRO A 25 3.16 -18.53 -30.69
CA PRO A 25 2.20 -17.43 -30.55
C PRO A 25 1.37 -17.47 -29.26
N ASN A 26 1.15 -18.65 -28.66
CA ASN A 26 0.54 -18.77 -27.34
C ASN A 26 1.38 -18.15 -26.21
N VAL A 27 2.70 -18.21 -26.29
CA VAL A 27 3.62 -17.60 -25.31
C VAL A 27 3.60 -16.08 -25.42
N HIS A 28 3.53 -15.54 -26.64
CA HIS A 28 3.36 -14.10 -26.86
C HIS A 28 2.06 -13.57 -26.23
N GLN A 29 0.97 -14.34 -26.38
CA GLN A 29 -0.31 -13.96 -25.78
C GLN A 29 -0.25 -13.97 -24.24
N VAL A 30 0.35 -15.00 -23.64
CA VAL A 30 0.54 -15.06 -22.18
C VAL A 30 1.40 -13.90 -21.66
N ILE A 31 2.47 -13.53 -22.38
CA ILE A 31 3.32 -12.38 -22.02
C ILE A 31 2.53 -11.07 -22.12
N ALA A 32 1.75 -10.87 -23.18
CA ALA A 32 0.93 -9.68 -23.37
C ALA A 32 -0.14 -9.55 -22.26
N ASP A 33 -0.81 -10.65 -21.93
CA ASP A 33 -1.81 -10.70 -20.86
C ASP A 33 -1.17 -10.42 -19.50
N ALA A 34 0.02 -10.97 -19.23
CA ALA A 34 0.77 -10.69 -18.01
C ALA A 34 1.17 -9.21 -17.90
N ALA A 35 1.62 -8.59 -19.00
CA ALA A 35 1.95 -7.18 -19.03
C ALA A 35 0.74 -6.28 -18.74
N LEU A 36 -0.43 -6.63 -19.30
CA LEU A 36 -1.68 -5.89 -19.05
C LEU A 36 -2.12 -5.99 -17.59
N VAL A 37 -2.02 -7.17 -16.97
CA VAL A 37 -2.33 -7.36 -15.55
C VAL A 37 -1.38 -6.55 -14.66
N LEU A 38 -0.09 -6.49 -15.00
CA LEU A 38 0.88 -5.69 -14.26
C LEU A 38 0.60 -4.18 -14.37
N ASP A 39 0.28 -3.69 -15.57
CA ASP A 39 -0.11 -2.28 -15.78
C ASP A 39 -1.35 -1.91 -14.94
N LEU A 40 -2.38 -2.75 -14.96
CA LEU A 40 -3.59 -2.52 -14.18
C LEU A 40 -3.29 -2.44 -12.67
N ARG A 41 -2.47 -3.36 -12.13
CA ARG A 41 -2.07 -3.34 -10.72
C ARG A 41 -1.25 -2.10 -10.37
N GLY A 42 -0.35 -1.68 -11.26
CA GLY A 42 0.42 -0.44 -11.09
C GLY A 42 -0.48 0.80 -10.99
N ARG A 43 -1.53 0.87 -11.82
CA ARG A 43 -2.54 1.94 -11.75
C ARG A 43 -3.35 1.88 -10.47
N GLN A 44 -3.82 0.71 -10.07
CA GLN A 44 -4.56 0.51 -8.80
C GLN A 44 -3.73 0.94 -7.60
N LEU A 45 -2.46 0.53 -7.54
CA LEU A 45 -1.53 0.92 -6.50
C LEU A 45 -1.34 2.44 -6.45
N SER A 46 -1.18 3.08 -7.60
CA SER A 46 -1.05 4.54 -7.69
C SER A 46 -2.28 5.25 -7.16
N VAL A 47 -3.49 4.79 -7.53
CA VAL A 47 -4.75 5.34 -7.02
C VAL A 47 -4.87 5.19 -5.51
N LEU A 48 -4.53 4.01 -4.97
CA LEU A 48 -4.60 3.75 -3.52
C LEU A 48 -3.65 4.66 -2.74
N ARG A 49 -2.38 4.77 -3.17
CA ARG A 49 -1.38 5.62 -2.52
C ARG A 49 -1.78 7.11 -2.55
N ASN A 50 -2.38 7.56 -3.64
CA ASN A 50 -2.84 8.93 -3.77
C ASN A 50 -4.10 9.20 -2.92
N THR A 51 -5.02 8.24 -2.84
CA THR A 51 -6.25 8.37 -2.04
C THR A 51 -5.98 8.32 -0.54
N TYR A 52 -5.00 7.50 -0.12
CA TYR A 52 -4.72 7.23 1.29
C TYR A 52 -3.27 7.55 1.68
N PRO A 53 -2.83 8.83 1.64
CA PRO A 53 -1.42 9.20 1.82
C PRO A 53 -0.86 8.93 3.23
N GLY A 54 -1.72 8.70 4.22
CA GLY A 54 -1.35 8.30 5.58
C GLY A 54 -0.95 6.83 5.71
N TRP A 55 -1.09 6.05 4.64
CA TRP A 55 -0.77 4.63 4.59
C TRP A 55 0.35 4.38 3.60
N ASP A 56 1.25 3.48 3.96
CA ASP A 56 2.22 2.91 3.05
C ASP A 56 1.66 1.64 2.45
N ILE A 57 1.45 1.64 1.13
CA ILE A 57 0.66 0.62 0.44
C ILE A 57 1.54 -0.07 -0.59
N ASP A 58 1.47 -1.40 -0.61
CA ASP A 58 2.20 -2.27 -1.52
C ASP A 58 1.34 -3.48 -1.93
N TYR A 59 1.80 -4.18 -2.96
CA TYR A 59 1.35 -5.55 -3.24
C TYR A 59 2.55 -6.46 -3.42
N GLN A 60 2.40 -7.71 -2.98
CA GLN A 60 3.43 -8.73 -3.12
C GLN A 60 2.79 -10.04 -3.60
N SER A 61 3.49 -10.77 -4.44
CA SER A 61 3.12 -12.13 -4.79
C SER A 61 3.82 -13.11 -3.85
N ASP A 62 3.11 -14.09 -3.33
CA ASP A 62 3.74 -15.20 -2.59
C ASP A 62 4.36 -16.25 -3.52
N ALA A 63 5.00 -17.27 -2.93
CA ALA A 63 5.63 -18.37 -3.68
C ALA A 63 4.66 -19.20 -4.52
N PHE A 64 3.35 -19.08 -4.28
CA PHE A 64 2.29 -19.76 -5.03
C PHE A 64 1.62 -18.83 -6.06
N GLY A 65 2.15 -17.62 -6.24
CA GLY A 65 1.63 -16.62 -7.18
C GLY A 65 0.36 -15.91 -6.69
N ARG A 66 -0.05 -16.08 -5.43
CA ARG A 66 -1.18 -15.31 -4.88
C ARG A 66 -0.69 -13.91 -4.54
N VAL A 67 -1.47 -12.92 -4.97
CA VAL A 67 -1.17 -11.52 -4.68
C VAL A 67 -1.83 -11.11 -3.40
N TRP A 68 -1.08 -10.41 -2.55
CA TRP A 68 -1.53 -9.81 -1.32
C TRP A 68 -1.28 -8.33 -1.37
N TRP A 69 -2.32 -7.55 -1.09
CA TRP A 69 -2.27 -6.11 -0.93
C TRP A 69 -2.10 -5.80 0.55
N THR A 70 -1.10 -5.00 0.87
CA THR A 70 -0.76 -4.62 2.24
C THR A 70 -0.77 -3.12 2.40
N ALA A 71 -1.24 -2.65 3.55
CA ALA A 71 -1.13 -1.26 3.95
C ALA A 71 -0.61 -1.18 5.40
N GLU A 72 0.39 -0.33 5.63
CA GLU A 72 0.90 0.00 6.96
C GLU A 72 0.64 1.47 7.28
N LEU A 73 0.15 1.75 8.48
CA LEU A 73 -0.08 3.11 8.93
C LEU A 73 1.27 3.81 9.12
N ARG A 74 1.50 4.92 8.41
CA ARG A 74 2.78 5.66 8.45
C ARG A 74 3.06 6.34 9.79
N ARG A 75 2.01 6.65 10.54
CA ARG A 75 2.12 7.23 11.88
C ARG A 75 2.14 6.15 12.95
N THR A 76 2.79 6.44 14.06
CA THR A 76 2.77 5.58 15.23
C THR A 76 1.33 5.37 15.71
N LEU A 77 0.92 4.11 15.86
CA LEU A 77 -0.37 3.75 16.42
C LEU A 77 -0.39 4.09 17.92
N THR A 78 -1.27 4.98 18.34
CA THR A 78 -1.46 5.32 19.76
C THR A 78 -2.46 4.36 20.41
N LEU A 79 -2.47 4.32 21.75
CA LEU A 79 -3.43 3.52 22.51
C LEU A 79 -4.88 3.92 22.18
N GLU A 80 -5.15 5.23 22.09
CA GLU A 80 -6.47 5.75 21.74
C GLU A 80 -6.95 5.24 20.36
N MET A 81 -6.07 5.28 19.36
CA MET A 81 -6.38 4.74 18.03
C MET A 81 -6.64 3.23 18.08
N ALA A 82 -5.81 2.47 18.80
CA ALA A 82 -6.01 1.04 18.95
C ALA A 82 -7.35 0.71 19.64
N THR A 83 -7.72 1.46 20.69
CA THR A 83 -9.01 1.28 21.38
C THR A 83 -10.21 1.64 20.51
N ALA A 84 -10.03 2.55 19.55
CA ALA A 84 -11.03 2.89 18.55
C ALA A 84 -11.10 1.86 17.39
N GLY A 85 -10.29 0.80 17.41
CA GLY A 85 -10.27 -0.26 16.39
C GLY A 85 -9.39 0.03 15.18
N VAL A 86 -8.50 1.03 15.27
CA VAL A 86 -7.51 1.28 14.22
C VAL A 86 -6.46 0.18 14.23
N MET A 87 -6.16 -0.35 13.05
CA MET A 87 -5.14 -1.37 12.85
C MET A 87 -3.85 -0.73 12.33
N ARG A 88 -2.69 -1.20 12.82
CA ARG A 88 -1.38 -0.75 12.30
C ARG A 88 -1.14 -1.25 10.87
N SER A 89 -1.51 -2.49 10.60
CA SER A 89 -1.31 -3.14 9.31
C SER A 89 -2.58 -3.85 8.86
N VAL A 90 -2.88 -3.76 7.57
CA VAL A 90 -3.99 -4.42 6.92
C VAL A 90 -3.43 -5.22 5.74
N ARG A 91 -3.91 -6.46 5.59
CA ARG A 91 -3.59 -7.34 4.46
C ARG A 91 -4.88 -7.87 3.85
N GLN A 92 -5.00 -7.79 2.54
CA GLN A 92 -6.16 -8.24 1.77
C GLN A 92 -5.72 -8.94 0.48
N GLU A 93 -6.61 -9.77 -0.09
CA GLU A 93 -6.34 -10.51 -1.34
C GLU A 93 -6.49 -9.62 -2.59
N ASP A 94 -7.25 -8.52 -2.50
CA ASP A 94 -7.52 -7.63 -3.61
C ASP A 94 -7.51 -6.14 -3.22
N ALA A 95 -7.31 -5.30 -4.24
CA ALA A 95 -7.20 -3.85 -4.08
C ALA A 95 -8.50 -3.18 -3.59
N ILE A 96 -9.68 -3.74 -3.90
CA ILE A 96 -10.98 -3.18 -3.54
C ILE A 96 -11.30 -3.48 -2.08
N ALA A 97 -11.03 -4.70 -1.61
CA ALA A 97 -11.12 -5.06 -0.19
C ALA A 97 -10.15 -4.21 0.65
N LEU A 98 -8.94 -3.97 0.13
CA LEU A 98 -8.01 -3.05 0.79
C LEU A 98 -8.58 -1.63 0.84
N ALA A 99 -9.06 -1.09 -0.29
CA ALA A 99 -9.65 0.25 -0.36
C ALA A 99 -10.80 0.43 0.64
N SER A 100 -11.69 -0.57 0.73
CA SER A 100 -12.85 -0.55 1.64
C SER A 100 -12.40 -0.55 3.11
N THR A 101 -11.39 -1.35 3.43
CA THR A 101 -10.82 -1.38 4.79
C THR A 101 -10.15 -0.05 5.12
N LEU A 102 -9.41 0.55 4.19
CA LEU A 102 -8.74 1.84 4.38
C LEU A 102 -9.73 3.01 4.49
N ALA A 103 -10.85 2.98 3.76
CA ALA A 103 -11.92 3.96 3.91
C ALA A 103 -12.49 3.93 5.33
N TRP A 104 -12.78 2.73 5.86
CA TRP A 104 -13.25 2.55 7.22
C TRP A 104 -12.22 3.04 8.26
N GLN A 105 -10.97 2.59 8.13
CA GLN A 105 -9.88 3.01 9.01
C GLN A 105 -9.70 4.54 8.98
N SER A 106 -9.77 5.17 7.81
CA SER A 106 -9.66 6.64 7.68
C SER A 106 -10.81 7.38 8.37
N ALA A 107 -12.03 6.84 8.32
CA ALA A 107 -13.16 7.39 9.07
C ALA A 107 -12.94 7.33 10.59
N LEU A 108 -12.37 6.22 11.11
CA LEU A 108 -12.00 6.11 12.52
C LEU A 108 -10.96 7.16 12.91
N LEU A 109 -9.89 7.32 12.12
CA LEU A 109 -8.84 8.31 12.37
C LEU A 109 -9.40 9.74 12.37
N HIS A 110 -10.34 10.04 11.48
CA HIS A 110 -10.99 11.35 11.41
C HIS A 110 -11.85 11.62 12.67
N ASN A 111 -12.62 10.63 13.11
CA ASN A 111 -13.45 10.77 14.31
C ASN A 111 -12.63 11.03 15.58
N ILE A 112 -11.47 10.38 15.70
CA ILE A 112 -10.51 10.60 16.80
C ILE A 112 -9.96 12.03 16.73
N ALA A 113 -9.49 12.49 15.56
CA ALA A 113 -8.98 13.84 15.40
C ALA A 113 -10.03 14.92 15.74
N LEU A 114 -11.30 14.69 15.42
CA LEU A 114 -12.40 15.56 15.82
C LEU A 114 -12.69 15.52 17.33
N ALA A 115 -12.47 14.39 17.99
CA ALA A 115 -12.59 14.29 19.44
C ALA A 115 -11.47 15.05 20.15
N GLU A 116 -10.23 14.93 19.65
CA GLU A 116 -9.05 15.66 20.12
C GLU A 116 -9.20 17.18 19.92
N GLY A 117 -9.69 17.62 18.75
CA GLY A 117 -9.92 19.03 18.44
C GLY A 117 -11.03 19.70 19.27
N ARG A 118 -11.95 18.91 19.85
CA ARG A 118 -13.00 19.42 20.75
C ARG A 118 -12.51 19.66 22.18
N HIS A 119 -11.27 19.29 22.51
CA HIS A 119 -10.67 19.42 23.83
C HIS A 119 -9.74 20.63 24.01
N THR A 120 -9.67 21.57 23.06
CA THR A 120 -8.97 22.85 23.33
C THR A 120 -9.70 23.59 24.45
N PRO A 121 -9.06 23.84 25.61
CA PRO A 121 -9.70 24.54 26.71
C PRO A 121 -10.04 25.95 26.24
N ARG A 122 -11.33 26.30 26.34
CA ARG A 122 -11.81 27.67 26.12
C ARG A 122 -10.99 28.61 27.02
N PRO A 123 -10.34 29.67 26.50
CA PRO A 123 -9.61 30.60 27.34
C PRO A 123 -10.55 31.15 28.42
N PRO A 124 -10.10 31.26 29.69
CA PRO A 124 -10.94 31.78 30.75
C PRO A 124 -11.43 33.17 30.32
N ALA A 125 -12.75 33.37 30.40
CA ALA A 125 -13.33 34.68 30.12
C ALA A 125 -12.65 35.70 31.04
N THR A 126 -11.93 36.64 30.45
CA THR A 126 -11.40 37.80 31.17
C THR A 126 -12.58 38.48 31.86
N PRO A 127 -12.59 38.58 33.20
CA PRO A 127 -13.59 39.38 33.87
C PRO A 127 -13.37 40.82 33.42
N HIS A 128 -14.32 41.37 32.66
CA HIS A 128 -14.38 42.81 32.46
C HIS A 128 -14.69 43.43 33.83
N ASP A 129 -13.63 43.95 34.44
CA ASP A 129 -13.67 44.72 35.67
C ASP A 129 -14.51 45.98 35.41
N HIS A 130 -15.72 45.98 35.96
CA HIS A 130 -16.52 47.18 36.12
C HIS A 130 -15.87 48.02 37.20
N ARG A 131 -15.32 49.18 36.82
CA ARG A 131 -15.08 50.27 37.75
C ARG A 131 -15.72 51.56 37.26
N PRO A 132 -16.13 52.42 38.22
CA PRO A 132 -17.31 53.29 38.15
C PRO A 132 -17.04 54.62 37.45
#